data_AF-A0A2E1AVI6-F1
#
_entry.id   AF-A0A2E1AVI6-F1
#
_cell.length_a   1.000
_cell.length_b   1.000
_cell.length_c   1.000
_cell.angle_alpha   90.00
_cell.angle_beta   90.00
_cell.angle_gamma   90.00
#
_symmetry.space_group_name_H-M   'P 1'
#
loop_
_entity.id
_entity.type
_entity.pdbx_description
1 polymer ?
#
loop_
_entity_poly.entity_id
_entity_poly.type
_entity_poly.pdbx_seq_one_letter_code
_entity_poly.pdbx_strand_id
1 'polypeptide(L)' 'MNNQYCKVGSVTPITGLSQAATVLEVMHNNFMEKAANVSGKDSQLGEFFKRKAQNIKKVLESLS' A
#
# COMPACT_ATOMS: atom_id res chain seq x y z
N MET A 1 5.19 -36.16 10.11
CA MET A 1 4.28 -35.02 9.81
C MET A 1 4.99 -33.75 10.24
N ASN A 2 5.20 -32.79 9.33
CA ASN A 2 5.80 -31.50 9.67
C ASN A 2 4.66 -30.56 10.10
N ASN A 3 4.68 -30.04 11.32
CA ASN A 3 3.66 -29.12 11.80
C ASN A 3 3.80 -27.78 11.05
N GLN A 4 3.01 -27.58 9.99
CA GLN A 4 2.85 -26.27 9.36
C GLN A 4 1.96 -25.42 10.25
N TYR A 5 2.57 -24.68 11.17
CA TYR A 5 1.87 -23.67 11.95
C TYR A 5 1.45 -22.54 11.02
N CYS A 6 0.17 -22.51 10.63
CA CYS A 6 -0.41 -21.32 10.03
C CYS A 6 -0.29 -20.18 11.05
N LYS A 7 0.51 -19.15 10.74
CA LYS A 7 0.70 -17.95 11.58
C LYS A 7 -0.54 -17.05 11.56
N VAL A 8 -1.71 -17.61 11.87
CA VAL A 8 -2.97 -16.87 11.95
C VAL A 8 -2.86 -15.90 13.12
N GLY A 9 -2.93 -14.59 12.84
CA GLY A 9 -2.85 -13.53 13.85
C GLY A 9 -1.44 -13.01 14.16
N SER A 10 -0.39 -13.48 13.49
CA SER A 10 0.94 -12.86 13.60
C SER A 10 0.94 -11.51 12.89
N VAL A 11 1.19 -10.43 13.62
CA VAL A 11 1.39 -9.09 13.07
C VAL A 11 2.86 -8.71 13.05
N THR A 12 3.31 -8.03 12.01
CA THR A 12 4.63 -7.40 11.96
C THR A 12 4.47 -5.94 12.37
N PRO A 13 4.88 -5.55 13.58
CA PRO A 13 4.76 -4.17 14.03
C PRO A 13 5.69 -3.26 13.21
N ILE A 14 5.23 -2.06 12.90
CA ILE A 14 6.06 -1.01 12.33
C ILE A 14 6.76 -0.32 13.52
N THR A 15 8.06 -0.57 13.67
CA THR A 15 8.84 -0.18 14.85
C THR A 15 9.62 1.12 14.68
N GLY A 16 9.63 1.70 13.48
CA GLY A 16 10.38 2.92 13.21
C GLY A 16 9.92 3.66 11.96
N LEU A 17 10.36 4.91 11.85
CA LEU A 17 10.00 5.82 10.76
C LEU A 17 10.42 5.29 9.38
N SER A 18 11.62 4.72 9.27
CA SER A 18 12.10 4.13 8.00
C SER A 18 11.22 2.96 7.54
N GLN A 19 10.81 2.08 8.46
CA GLN A 19 9.88 0.99 8.16
C GLN A 19 8.51 1.52 7.75
N ALA A 20 8.02 2.56 8.42
CA ALA A 20 6.75 3.21 8.07
C ALA A 20 6.80 3.81 6.66
N ALA A 21 7.89 4.50 6.31
CA ALA A 21 8.11 5.06 4.98
C ALA A 21 8.13 3.96 3.90
N THR A 22 8.89 2.88 4.10
CA THR A 22 8.92 1.76 3.15
C THR A 22 7.54 1.12 2.95
N VAL A 23 6.76 0.94 4.02
CA VAL A 23 5.39 0.40 3.90
C VAL A 23 4.49 1.35 3.11
N LEU A 24 4.60 2.66 3.36
CA LEU A 24 3.85 3.69 2.63
C LEU A 24 4.24 3.72 1.14
N GLU A 25 5.51 3.58 0.79
CA GLU A 25 5.98 3.50 -0.61
C GLU A 25 5.39 2.29 -1.34
N VAL A 26 5.40 1.11 -0.70
CA VAL A 26 4.78 -0.10 -1.24
C VAL A 26 3.29 0.11 -1.48
N MET A 27 2.57 0.71 -0.52
CA MET A 27 1.15 0.99 -0.66
C MET A 27 0.87 2.01 -1.78
N HIS A 28 1.66 3.08 -1.89
CA HIS A 28 1.57 4.05 -2.97
C HIS A 28 1.64 3.35 -4.34
N ASN A 29 2.68 2.54 -4.55
CA ASN A 29 2.92 1.85 -5.81
C ASN A 29 1.79 0.85 -6.11
N ASN A 30 1.28 0.14 -5.11
CA ASN A 30 0.16 -0.78 -5.27
C ASN A 30 -1.12 -0.07 -5.73
N PHE A 31 -1.42 1.12 -5.19
CA PHE A 31 -2.57 1.89 -5.64
C PHE A 31 -2.39 2.46 -7.06
N MET A 32 -1.18 2.88 -7.43
CA MET A 32 -0.87 3.30 -8.80
C MET A 32 -1.04 2.14 -9.81
N GLU A 33 -0.56 0.96 -9.45
CA GLU A 33 -0.73 -0.26 -10.26
C GLU A 33 -2.22 -0.62 -10.42
N LYS A 34 -2.99 -0.61 -9.32
CA LYS A 34 -4.44 -0.84 -9.36
C LYS A 34 -5.16 0.19 -10.23
N ALA A 35 -4.77 1.46 -10.18
CA ALA A 35 -5.32 2.50 -11.04
C ALA A 35 -5.04 2.22 -12.53
N ALA A 36 -3.83 1.76 -12.87
CA ALA A 36 -3.47 1.39 -14.23
C ALA A 36 -4.29 0.18 -14.71
N ASN A 37 -4.47 -0.84 -13.88
CA ASN A 37 -5.17 -2.08 -14.21
C ASN A 37 -6.67 -1.90 -14.52
N VAL A 38 -7.30 -0.87 -13.93
CA VAL A 38 -8.71 -0.52 -14.16
C VAL A 38 -8.89 0.63 -15.16
N SER A 39 -7.78 1.20 -15.67
CA SER A 39 -7.81 2.28 -16.65
C SER A 39 -8.58 1.85 -17.91
N GLY A 40 -9.53 2.67 -18.35
CA GLY A 40 -10.39 2.38 -19.51
C GLY A 40 -11.50 1.36 -19.27
N LYS A 41 -11.56 0.72 -18.10
CA LYS A 41 -12.67 -0.18 -17.71
C LYS A 41 -13.63 0.49 -16.73
N ASP A 42 -13.08 1.21 -15.76
CA ASP A 42 -13.84 1.93 -14.74
C ASP A 42 -13.08 3.20 -14.34
N SER A 43 -13.57 4.35 -14.81
CA SER A 43 -12.95 5.66 -14.58
C SER A 43 -13.06 6.08 -13.11
N GLN A 44 -14.20 5.82 -12.47
CA GLN A 44 -14.43 6.21 -11.07
C GLN A 44 -13.54 5.41 -10.12
N LEU A 45 -13.40 4.10 -10.37
CA LEU A 45 -12.50 3.25 -9.59
C LEU A 45 -11.03 3.61 -9.84
N GLY A 46 -10.67 3.94 -11.08
CA GLY A 46 -9.33 4.43 -11.42
C GLY A 46 -8.97 5.73 -10.69
N GLU A 47 -9.88 6.71 -10.67
CA GLU A 47 -9.71 7.97 -9.94
C GLU A 47 -9.63 7.76 -8.43
N PHE A 48 -10.43 6.85 -7.88
CA PHE A 48 -10.37 6.49 -6.47
C PHE A 48 -8.96 6.00 -6.08
N PHE A 49 -8.39 5.07 -6.85
CA PHE A 49 -7.04 4.56 -6.59
C PHE A 49 -5.97 5.64 -6.75
N LYS A 50 -6.07 6.50 -7.77
CA LYS A 50 -5.14 7.64 -7.94
C LYS A 50 -5.18 8.59 -6.73
N ARG A 51 -6.38 8.93 -6.24
CA ARG A 51 -6.54 9.79 -5.05
C ARG A 51 -5.96 9.14 -3.80
N LYS A 52 -6.11 7.82 -3.62
CA LYS A 52 -5.46 7.08 -2.52
C LYS A 52 -3.93 7.15 -2.62
N ALA A 53 -3.37 6.89 -3.80
CA ALA A 53 -1.93 7.01 -4.02
C ALA A 53 -1.43 8.43 -3.71
N GLN A 54 -2.09 9.46 -4.22
CA GLN A 54 -1.72 10.86 -3.96
C GLN A 54 -1.72 11.22 -2.48
N ASN A 55 -2.68 10.75 -1.70
CA ASN A 55 -2.71 11.00 -0.25
C ASN A 55 -1.53 10.33 0.47
N ILE A 56 -1.16 9.10 0.07
CA ILE A 56 0.01 8.42 0.63
C ILE A 56 1.30 9.15 0.25
N LYS A 57 1.40 9.63 -0.99
CA LYS A 57 2.56 10.43 -1.44
C LYS A 57 2.75 11.68 -0.59
N LYS A 58 1.68 12.41 -0.28
CA LYS A 58 1.74 13.58 0.61
C LYS A 58 2.24 13.23 2.01
N VAL A 59 1.83 12.07 2.55
CA VAL A 59 2.33 11.59 3.84
C VAL A 59 3.83 11.27 3.73
N LEU A 60 4.27 10.56 2.70
CA LEU A 60 5.70 10.29 2.47
C LEU A 60 6.54 11.57 2.39
N GLU A 61 6.06 12.57 1.64
CA GLU A 61 6.70 13.89 1.53
C GLU A 61 6.80 14.61 2.89
N SER A 62 5.85 14.39 3.80
CA SER A 62 5.90 14.95 5.16
C SER A 62 6.85 14.20 6.12
N LEU A 63 7.30 13.00 5.76
CA LEU A 63 8.26 12.19 6.52
C LEU A 63 9.70 12.35 6.01
N SER A 64 9.88 13.10 4.92
CA SER A 64 11.16 13.40 4.26
C SER A 64 11.77 14.68 4.83
#